data_AF-A0A3D5ZSL9-F1
#
_entry.id   AF-A0A3D5ZSL9-F1
#
_cell.length_a   1.000
_cell.length_b   1.000
_cell.length_c   1.000
_cell.angle_alpha   90.00
_cell.angle_beta   90.00
_cell.angle_gamma   90.00
#
_symmetry.space_group_name_H-M   'P 1'
#
loop_
_entity.id
_entity.type
_entity.pdbx_description
1 polymer ?
#
loop_
_entity_poly.entity_id
_entity_poly.type
_entity_poly.pdbx_seq_one_letter_code
_entity_poly.pdbx_strand_id
1 'polypeptide(L)'
;MKKTTRKSFSRKAIIIIASVFLVISLTATGFAAWLISNNADGKGEGNVTASNVSDAILGVTIDSSENLGTINFGPEAGDNEGNVRAEDASDVESLTVTVTGKIGNFNTLDKMLVTVNCPDEVLTAAGYTWTGDDGARTYAYNKDKAFIALPAYAMDKDGKALPLPAGEDTTKAMTYESSLFTAGDNENEKKFSVEVKFGWGALFEGNNPGRYLDEETVNKNKLTVSAENKKALLAIANGHKGSGITEDYTALSAFAKRDILNYMKTLFGSSTLKYTVVINAQAK
;
A
#
# COMPACT_ATOMS: atom_id res chain seq x y z
N MET A 1 -3.64 -47.97 -46.08
CA MET A 1 -3.68 -47.33 -44.74
C MET A 1 -4.67 -46.16 -44.77
N LYS A 2 -5.38 -45.89 -43.67
CA LYS A 2 -6.47 -44.89 -43.60
C LYS A 2 -5.89 -43.47 -43.47
N LYS A 3 -6.01 -42.62 -44.50
CA LYS A 3 -5.43 -41.27 -44.51
C LYS A 3 -6.12 -40.36 -43.49
N THR A 4 -5.43 -40.02 -42.40
CA THR A 4 -5.87 -39.05 -41.40
C THR A 4 -5.85 -37.65 -41.99
N THR A 5 -7.02 -37.06 -42.29
CA THR A 5 -7.10 -35.73 -42.91
C THR A 5 -6.69 -34.62 -41.93
N ARG A 6 -6.10 -33.55 -42.46
CA ARG A 6 -5.42 -32.47 -41.68
C ARG A 6 -6.30 -31.84 -40.58
N LYS A 7 -7.63 -31.79 -40.76
CA LYS A 7 -8.63 -31.34 -39.76
C LYS A 7 -8.78 -32.25 -38.53
N SER A 8 -8.32 -33.51 -38.58
CA SER A 8 -8.38 -34.44 -37.45
C SER A 8 -7.26 -34.18 -36.42
N PHE A 9 -6.07 -33.81 -36.90
CA PHE A 9 -4.93 -33.48 -36.04
C PHE A 9 -5.18 -32.21 -35.23
N SER A 10 -5.68 -31.14 -35.86
CA SER A 10 -5.93 -29.86 -35.16
C SER A 10 -6.94 -29.99 -34.02
N ARG A 11 -8.02 -30.76 -34.19
CA ARG A 11 -9.00 -30.98 -33.11
C ARG A 11 -8.38 -31.71 -31.90
N LYS A 12 -7.49 -32.68 -32.11
CA LYS A 12 -6.80 -33.37 -31.01
C LYS A 12 -5.75 -32.48 -30.34
N ALA A 13 -4.99 -31.71 -31.12
CA ALA A 13 -4.03 -30.74 -30.58
C ALA A 13 -4.72 -29.65 -29.73
N ILE A 14 -5.84 -29.09 -30.21
CA ILE A 14 -6.61 -28.08 -29.48
C ILE A 14 -7.17 -28.65 -28.16
N ILE A 15 -7.67 -29.90 -28.15
CA ILE A 15 -8.14 -30.53 -26.91
C ILE A 15 -6.99 -30.72 -25.90
N ILE A 16 -5.81 -31.17 -26.35
CA ILE A 16 -4.64 -31.32 -25.46
C ILE A 16 -4.18 -29.96 -24.92
N ILE A 17 -4.11 -28.93 -25.76
CA ILE A 17 -3.75 -27.56 -25.34
C ILE A 17 -4.77 -27.01 -24.34
N ALA A 18 -6.07 -27.18 -24.60
CA ALA A 18 -7.13 -26.77 -23.69
C ALA A 18 -7.05 -27.51 -22.34
N SER A 19 -6.81 -28.83 -22.34
CA SER A 19 -6.63 -29.61 -21.11
C SER A 19 -5.37 -29.20 -20.33
N VAL A 20 -4.26 -28.86 -20.99
CA VAL A 20 -3.05 -28.36 -20.31
C VAL A 20 -3.29 -26.98 -19.69
N PHE A 21 -3.98 -26.06 -20.39
CA PHE A 21 -4.39 -24.78 -19.81
C PHE A 21 -5.34 -24.94 -18.61
N LEU A 22 -6.29 -25.88 -18.68
CA LEU A 22 -7.29 -26.10 -17.61
C LEU A 22 -6.69 -26.80 -16.37
N VAL A 23 -5.56 -27.49 -16.51
CA VAL A 23 -4.80 -28.05 -15.37
C VAL A 23 -3.86 -27.00 -14.74
N ILE A 24 -3.29 -26.08 -15.53
CA ILE A 24 -2.51 -24.95 -14.98
C ILE A 24 -3.44 -23.96 -14.23
N SER A 25 -4.71 -23.83 -14.61
CA SER A 25 -5.71 -23.13 -13.79
C SER A 25 -6.12 -23.85 -12.49
N LEU A 26 -5.50 -24.98 -12.14
CA LEU A 26 -5.75 -25.69 -10.88
C LEU A 26 -4.47 -26.17 -10.16
N THR A 27 -3.36 -25.45 -10.31
CA THR A 27 -2.39 -25.32 -9.22
C THR A 27 -2.68 -24.03 -8.47
N ALA A 28 -3.11 -24.13 -7.21
CA ALA A 28 -3.31 -22.96 -6.36
C ALA A 28 -1.95 -22.33 -6.01
N THR A 29 -1.70 -21.13 -6.56
CA THR A 29 -0.47 -20.36 -6.36
C THR A 29 -0.79 -18.93 -5.96
N GLY A 30 -0.19 -18.43 -4.88
CA GLY A 30 0.21 -17.03 -4.77
C GLY A 30 -0.90 -15.98 -4.75
N PHE A 31 -2.13 -16.35 -4.40
CA PHE A 31 -3.22 -15.36 -4.32
C PHE A 31 -3.04 -14.39 -3.12
N ALA A 32 -2.05 -14.62 -2.25
CA ALA A 32 -1.63 -13.70 -1.19
C ALA A 32 -0.21 -13.09 -1.38
N ALA A 33 0.55 -13.50 -2.41
CA ALA A 33 1.92 -13.02 -2.72
C ALA A 33 1.99 -11.59 -3.29
N TRP A 34 1.09 -10.72 -2.82
CA TRP A 34 0.21 -10.02 -3.76
C TRP A 34 0.05 -8.53 -3.47
N LEU A 35 0.20 -8.10 -2.20
CA LEU A 35 0.16 -6.69 -1.83
C LEU A 35 1.53 -5.98 -1.87
N ILE A 36 2.57 -6.67 -2.34
CA ILE A 36 3.18 -6.50 -3.69
C ILE A 36 4.48 -7.32 -3.76
N SER A 37 4.54 -8.35 -4.61
CA SER A 37 5.80 -9.01 -5.01
C SER A 37 5.67 -9.75 -6.35
N ASN A 38 6.80 -9.89 -7.07
CA ASN A 38 6.97 -10.59 -8.37
C ASN A 38 6.29 -9.93 -9.61
N ASN A 39 6.96 -9.77 -10.76
CA ASN A 39 8.38 -10.01 -11.08
C ASN A 39 8.81 -9.29 -12.38
N ALA A 40 10.04 -8.73 -12.44
CA ALA A 40 10.67 -8.21 -13.67
C ALA A 40 12.21 -7.97 -13.54
N ASP A 41 13.02 -9.01 -13.33
CA ASP A 41 14.47 -9.07 -13.65
C ASP A 41 15.34 -7.81 -13.43
N GLY A 42 15.40 -7.25 -12.19
CA GLY A 42 15.94 -5.89 -11.96
C GLY A 42 17.12 -5.65 -10.97
N LYS A 43 17.50 -6.62 -10.11
CA LYS A 43 18.46 -6.46 -8.97
C LYS A 43 18.03 -5.49 -7.84
N GLY A 44 17.12 -5.95 -6.98
CA GLY A 44 16.94 -5.38 -5.63
C GLY A 44 16.17 -4.06 -5.63
N GLU A 45 14.84 -4.15 -5.62
CA GLU A 45 13.94 -3.01 -5.77
C GLU A 45 12.98 -2.92 -4.57
N GLY A 46 13.11 -1.87 -3.77
CA GLY A 46 12.09 -1.42 -2.84
C GLY A 46 11.05 -0.56 -3.55
N ASN A 47 9.89 -0.35 -2.91
CA ASN A 47 8.83 0.51 -3.48
C ASN A 47 8.84 1.95 -2.94
N VAL A 48 9.76 2.28 -2.02
CA VAL A 48 9.95 3.63 -1.48
C VAL A 48 11.29 4.22 -1.92
N THR A 49 11.22 5.39 -2.56
CA THR A 49 12.35 6.28 -2.83
C THR A 49 12.33 7.50 -1.91
N ALA A 50 13.44 8.22 -1.83
CA ALA A 50 13.48 9.54 -1.21
C ALA A 50 14.28 10.56 -2.02
N SER A 51 13.82 11.80 -1.94
CA SER A 51 14.41 12.97 -2.58
C SER A 51 14.68 14.07 -1.56
N ASN A 52 15.63 14.95 -1.86
CA ASN A 52 15.89 16.16 -1.09
C ASN A 52 15.50 17.41 -1.88
N VAL A 53 14.92 18.39 -1.17
CA VAL A 53 14.64 19.75 -1.68
C VAL A 53 15.18 20.73 -0.63
N SER A 54 16.49 20.68 -0.44
CA SER A 54 17.22 21.40 0.62
C SER A 54 18.02 22.58 0.07
N ASP A 55 18.18 23.63 0.87
CA ASP A 55 19.13 24.71 0.56
C ASP A 55 20.55 24.17 0.33
N ALA A 56 21.21 24.64 -0.74
CA ALA A 56 22.51 24.13 -1.16
C ALA A 56 23.62 24.28 -0.09
N ILE A 57 23.44 25.20 0.86
CA ILE A 57 24.35 25.40 2.00
C ILE A 57 24.30 24.25 3.03
N LEU A 58 23.21 23.48 3.10
CA LEU A 58 23.00 22.43 4.09
C LEU A 58 23.54 21.05 3.69
N GLY A 59 23.98 20.88 2.43
CA GLY A 59 24.68 19.67 1.97
C GLY A 59 23.97 18.34 2.30
N VAL A 60 22.64 18.30 2.19
CA VAL A 60 21.84 17.15 2.63
C VAL A 60 22.11 15.92 1.76
N THR A 61 22.43 14.80 2.40
CA THR A 61 22.62 13.49 1.76
C THR A 61 21.63 12.49 2.35
N ILE A 62 21.09 11.59 1.50
CA ILE A 62 20.24 10.47 1.92
C ILE A 62 21.01 9.18 1.64
N ASP A 63 21.08 8.26 2.59
CA ASP A 63 22.01 7.12 2.52
C ASP A 63 21.62 6.10 1.43
N SER A 64 20.31 5.93 1.18
CA SER A 64 19.74 5.01 0.17
C SER A 64 18.54 5.65 -0.53
N SER A 65 18.76 6.56 -1.49
CA SER A 65 17.67 7.32 -2.14
C SER A 65 16.70 6.50 -3.00
N GLU A 66 17.15 5.38 -3.58
CA GLU A 66 16.35 4.62 -4.57
C GLU A 66 15.70 3.35 -4.00
N ASN A 67 16.12 2.90 -2.81
CA ASN A 67 15.75 1.60 -2.24
C ASN A 67 15.70 1.67 -0.70
N LEU A 68 14.73 2.40 -0.14
CA LEU A 68 14.58 2.53 1.33
C LEU A 68 13.92 1.31 1.99
N GLY A 69 13.19 0.51 1.21
CA GLY A 69 12.40 -0.61 1.70
C GLY A 69 11.09 -0.74 0.93
N THR A 70 10.18 -1.56 1.46
CA THR A 70 8.89 -1.85 0.86
C THR A 70 7.77 -1.62 1.86
N ILE A 71 6.83 -0.74 1.51
CA ILE A 71 5.52 -0.67 2.16
C ILE A 71 4.64 -1.75 1.54
N ASN A 72 4.26 -2.75 2.35
CA ASN A 72 3.41 -3.87 1.96
C ASN A 72 2.22 -3.97 2.92
N PHE A 73 1.01 -3.91 2.37
CA PHE A 73 -0.24 -4.06 3.11
C PHE A 73 -0.61 -5.54 3.26
N GLY A 74 0.30 -6.30 3.88
CA GLY A 74 0.23 -7.75 4.01
C GLY A 74 -0.71 -8.30 5.10
N PRO A 75 -0.74 -9.62 5.29
CA PRO A 75 -1.22 -10.28 6.51
C PRO A 75 -0.30 -9.95 7.70
N GLU A 76 -0.85 -9.94 8.91
CA GLU A 76 -0.06 -9.73 10.13
C GLU A 76 0.99 -10.85 10.32
N ALA A 77 2.15 -10.51 10.89
CA ALA A 77 3.20 -11.47 11.20
C ALA A 77 2.69 -12.58 12.16
N GLY A 78 2.62 -13.82 11.67
CA GLY A 78 2.06 -14.95 12.42
C GLY A 78 0.56 -15.15 12.26
N ASP A 79 -0.09 -14.45 11.32
CA ASP A 79 -1.42 -14.82 10.85
C ASP A 79 -1.34 -15.95 9.81
N ASN A 80 -1.57 -17.17 10.30
CA ASN A 80 -1.47 -18.42 9.52
C ASN A 80 -2.84 -19.06 9.25
N GLU A 81 -3.91 -18.45 9.75
CA GLU A 81 -5.28 -18.96 9.72
C GLU A 81 -6.17 -18.07 8.85
N GLY A 82 -7.50 -18.30 8.84
CA GLY A 82 -8.43 -17.45 8.11
C GLY A 82 -8.28 -17.48 6.58
N ASN A 83 -8.66 -16.38 5.93
CA ASN A 83 -8.61 -16.20 4.47
C ASN A 83 -7.49 -15.25 4.00
N VAL A 84 -6.73 -14.67 4.93
CA VAL A 84 -5.61 -13.74 4.71
C VAL A 84 -4.45 -14.26 5.55
N ARG A 85 -3.44 -14.81 4.88
CA ARG A 85 -2.25 -15.41 5.51
C ARG A 85 -1.06 -15.23 4.59
N ALA A 86 0.14 -15.17 5.15
CA ALA A 86 1.35 -15.10 4.33
C ALA A 86 1.58 -16.44 3.61
N GLU A 87 2.01 -16.41 2.35
CA GLU A 87 2.58 -17.59 1.67
C GLU A 87 4.11 -17.57 1.85
N ASP A 88 4.74 -16.40 1.70
CA ASP A 88 6.16 -16.14 1.96
C ASP A 88 6.40 -14.96 2.93
N ALA A 89 7.62 -14.84 3.46
CA ALA A 89 8.00 -13.76 4.39
C ALA A 89 7.96 -12.34 3.76
N SER A 90 7.99 -12.25 2.42
CA SER A 90 7.75 -11.00 1.68
C SER A 90 6.31 -10.49 1.77
N ASP A 91 5.36 -11.40 2.02
CA ASP A 91 3.94 -11.11 1.97
C ASP A 91 3.47 -10.47 3.27
N VAL A 92 4.24 -10.62 4.35
CA VAL A 92 3.95 -10.12 5.70
C VAL A 92 3.88 -8.59 5.71
N GLU A 93 2.93 -8.06 6.48
CA GLU A 93 2.70 -6.63 6.70
C GLU A 93 3.99 -5.85 7.03
N SER A 94 4.23 -4.80 6.25
CA SER A 94 5.34 -3.86 6.43
C SER A 94 4.81 -2.44 6.20
N LEU A 95 4.33 -1.77 7.27
CA LEU A 95 3.74 -0.43 7.17
C LEU A 95 4.70 0.70 7.58
N THR A 96 5.97 0.39 7.87
CA THR A 96 6.99 1.36 8.28
C THR A 96 8.20 1.29 7.36
N VAL A 97 8.72 2.45 6.95
CA VAL A 97 9.99 2.59 6.23
C VAL A 97 10.82 3.69 6.88
N THR A 98 12.14 3.52 6.96
CA THR A 98 13.02 4.45 7.67
C THR A 98 13.96 5.15 6.69
N VAL A 99 13.92 6.48 6.67
CA VAL A 99 14.80 7.32 5.84
C VAL A 99 15.95 7.83 6.69
N THR A 100 17.17 7.35 6.42
CA THR A 100 18.38 7.84 7.06
C THR A 100 19.20 8.73 6.13
N GLY A 101 19.96 9.64 6.73
CA GLY A 101 20.82 10.54 5.99
C GLY A 101 21.59 11.50 6.88
N LYS A 102 22.22 12.49 6.24
CA LYS A 102 23.13 13.48 6.83
C LYS A 102 22.72 14.89 6.43
N ILE A 103 22.92 15.85 7.34
CA ILE A 103 22.88 17.29 7.07
C ILE A 103 24.24 17.87 7.45
N GLY A 104 24.88 18.59 6.51
CA GLY A 104 26.08 19.37 6.73
C GLY A 104 25.77 20.80 7.17
N ASN A 105 26.78 21.50 7.70
CA ASN A 105 26.65 22.87 8.20
C ASN A 105 25.48 23.08 9.19
N PHE A 106 25.12 22.04 9.96
CA PHE A 106 23.85 21.93 10.71
C PHE A 106 23.48 23.17 11.56
N ASN A 107 24.46 23.93 12.04
CA ASN A 107 24.24 25.18 12.77
C ASN A 107 23.41 26.22 11.98
N THR A 108 23.41 26.17 10.64
CA THR A 108 22.61 27.04 9.76
C THR A 108 21.22 26.48 9.43
N LEU A 109 20.86 25.26 9.85
CA LEU A 109 19.52 24.70 9.67
C LEU A 109 18.49 25.49 10.50
N ASP A 110 17.42 25.98 9.88
CA ASP A 110 16.25 26.52 10.56
C ASP A 110 15.32 25.37 10.99
N LYS A 111 14.84 24.57 10.03
CA LYS A 111 14.03 23.36 10.27
C LYS A 111 14.21 22.31 9.18
N MET A 112 13.81 21.08 9.46
CA MET A 112 13.60 20.04 8.44
C MET A 112 12.12 19.69 8.34
N LEU A 113 11.58 19.64 7.12
CA LEU A 113 10.21 19.30 6.78
C LEU A 113 10.20 17.98 6.01
N VAL A 114 9.26 17.09 6.35
CA VAL A 114 9.07 15.81 5.65
C VAL A 114 7.65 15.68 5.11
N THR A 115 7.52 15.26 3.85
CA THR A 115 6.26 14.84 3.24
C THR A 115 6.41 13.49 2.53
N VAL A 116 5.30 12.83 2.22
CA VAL A 116 5.29 11.58 1.45
C VAL A 116 4.31 11.69 0.30
N ASN A 117 4.81 11.80 -0.92
CA ASN A 117 3.96 11.84 -2.12
C ASN A 117 3.47 10.41 -2.42
N CYS A 118 2.15 10.24 -2.43
CA CYS A 118 1.47 8.97 -2.66
C CYS A 118 0.89 8.89 -4.08
N PRO A 119 1.02 7.75 -4.79
CA PRO A 119 0.41 7.55 -6.11
C PRO A 119 -1.12 7.38 -6.02
N ASP A 120 -1.81 7.55 -7.14
CA ASP A 120 -3.28 7.64 -7.22
C ASP A 120 -3.98 6.35 -6.72
N GLU A 121 -3.37 5.20 -6.95
CA GLU A 121 -3.78 3.88 -6.45
C GLU A 121 -3.85 3.87 -4.91
N VAL A 122 -2.82 4.44 -4.25
CA VAL A 122 -2.70 4.55 -2.79
C VAL A 122 -3.71 5.55 -2.24
N LEU A 123 -3.91 6.68 -2.92
CA LEU A 123 -4.95 7.65 -2.55
C LEU A 123 -6.35 7.02 -2.63
N THR A 124 -6.62 6.24 -3.68
CA THR A 124 -7.90 5.54 -3.88
C THR A 124 -8.12 4.49 -2.79
N ALA A 125 -7.11 3.68 -2.46
CA ALA A 125 -7.18 2.70 -1.37
C ALA A 125 -7.28 3.33 0.03
N ALA A 126 -6.76 4.54 0.21
CA ALA A 126 -6.97 5.35 1.41
C ALA A 126 -8.36 6.01 1.49
N GLY A 127 -9.24 5.76 0.51
CA GLY A 127 -10.61 6.27 0.50
C GLY A 127 -10.75 7.69 -0.07
N TYR A 128 -9.71 8.24 -0.70
CA TYR A 128 -9.82 9.52 -1.41
C TYR A 128 -10.42 9.35 -2.80
N THR A 129 -11.15 10.38 -3.22
CA THR A 129 -11.59 10.60 -4.61
C THR A 129 -11.31 12.06 -4.97
N TRP A 130 -11.19 12.39 -6.25
CA TRP A 130 -10.92 13.76 -6.69
C TRP A 130 -11.66 14.15 -7.96
N THR A 131 -11.75 15.46 -8.19
CA THR A 131 -12.26 16.06 -9.42
C THR A 131 -11.30 17.13 -9.94
N GLY A 132 -11.29 17.33 -11.26
CA GLY A 132 -10.33 18.20 -11.96
C GLY A 132 -9.00 17.49 -12.26
N ASP A 133 -8.24 18.09 -13.19
CA ASP A 133 -6.97 17.56 -13.68
C ASP A 133 -5.81 17.78 -12.68
N ASP A 134 -4.65 17.20 -12.98
CA ASP A 134 -3.43 17.27 -12.16
C ASP A 134 -3.04 18.72 -11.77
N GLY A 135 -2.56 18.89 -10.54
CA GLY A 135 -2.39 20.19 -9.89
C GLY A 135 -3.71 20.89 -9.50
N ALA A 136 -4.75 20.85 -10.33
CA ALA A 136 -6.06 21.45 -10.05
C ALA A 136 -6.94 20.61 -9.10
N ARG A 137 -6.70 19.29 -9.03
CA ARG A 137 -7.42 18.28 -8.24
C ARG A 137 -8.01 18.77 -6.91
N THR A 138 -9.31 18.61 -6.73
CA THR A 138 -10.01 18.84 -5.45
C THR A 138 -10.39 17.48 -4.86
N TYR A 139 -9.89 17.18 -3.67
CA TYR A 139 -10.04 15.87 -3.01
C TYR A 139 -11.24 15.82 -2.05
N ALA A 140 -11.85 14.65 -1.94
CA ALA A 140 -12.85 14.29 -0.94
C ALA A 140 -12.51 12.93 -0.33
N TYR A 141 -12.66 12.80 1.00
CA TYR A 141 -12.39 11.57 1.75
C TYR A 141 -13.69 10.79 2.03
N ASN A 142 -13.63 9.46 1.94
CA ASN A 142 -14.72 8.57 2.31
C ASN A 142 -14.23 7.39 3.16
N LYS A 143 -14.57 7.41 4.45
CA LYS A 143 -14.22 6.34 5.41
C LYS A 143 -14.72 4.95 5.01
N ASP A 144 -15.86 4.86 4.33
CA ASP A 144 -16.49 3.60 3.90
C ASP A 144 -15.73 2.95 2.72
N LYS A 145 -14.69 3.63 2.20
CA LYS A 145 -13.74 3.14 1.20
C LYS A 145 -12.28 3.21 1.64
N ALA A 146 -11.99 3.60 2.88
CA ALA A 146 -10.63 3.72 3.38
C ALA A 146 -10.12 2.36 3.88
N PHE A 147 -9.48 1.59 2.98
CA PHE A 147 -8.83 0.32 3.31
C PHE A 147 -7.52 0.55 4.09
N ILE A 148 -6.78 1.60 3.74
CA ILE A 148 -5.52 1.98 4.39
C ILE A 148 -5.60 3.39 5.00
N ALA A 149 -4.68 3.71 5.90
CA ALA A 149 -4.47 5.04 6.46
C ALA A 149 -3.09 5.57 6.04
N LEU A 150 -3.07 6.81 5.56
CA LEU A 150 -1.84 7.53 5.21
C LEU A 150 -1.35 8.34 6.42
N PRO A 151 -0.04 8.61 6.55
CA PRO A 151 0.47 9.55 7.54
C PRO A 151 -0.12 10.95 7.36
N ALA A 152 -0.20 11.75 8.44
CA ALA A 152 -0.74 13.12 8.42
C ALA A 152 0.08 14.13 7.59
N TYR A 153 1.23 13.70 7.06
CA TYR A 153 2.13 14.42 6.15
C TYR A 153 2.19 13.79 4.75
N ALA A 154 1.25 12.89 4.43
CA ALA A 154 1.05 12.40 3.07
C ALA A 154 0.51 13.52 2.16
N MET A 155 0.95 13.48 0.92
CA MET A 155 0.56 14.38 -0.16
C MET A 155 0.14 13.54 -1.36
N ASP A 156 -0.50 14.16 -2.36
CA ASP A 156 -0.63 13.50 -3.66
C ASP A 156 0.72 13.38 -4.38
N LYS A 157 0.73 12.70 -5.53
CA LYS A 157 1.90 12.49 -6.37
C LYS A 157 2.65 13.79 -6.72
N ASP A 158 1.94 14.92 -6.84
CA ASP A 158 2.46 16.22 -7.23
C ASP A 158 2.85 17.10 -6.00
N GLY A 159 2.67 16.59 -4.78
CA GLY A 159 3.01 17.27 -3.52
C GLY A 159 1.88 18.12 -2.92
N LYS A 160 0.63 17.93 -3.37
CA LYS A 160 -0.53 18.68 -2.86
C LYS A 160 -1.08 18.08 -1.57
N ALA A 161 -1.49 18.95 -0.65
CA ALA A 161 -2.14 18.57 0.60
C ALA A 161 -3.51 17.91 0.38
N LEU A 162 -3.78 16.89 1.19
CA LEU A 162 -5.02 16.10 1.20
C LEU A 162 -5.91 16.56 2.38
N PRO A 163 -7.25 16.53 2.30
CA PRO A 163 -8.10 16.76 3.46
C PRO A 163 -7.91 15.61 4.47
N LEU A 164 -7.78 15.91 5.76
CA LEU A 164 -7.71 14.86 6.78
C LEU A 164 -9.06 14.12 6.91
N PRO A 165 -9.07 12.87 7.43
CA PRO A 165 -10.30 12.11 7.67
C PRO A 165 -11.39 12.80 8.52
N ALA A 166 -11.02 13.83 9.30
CA ALA A 166 -11.95 14.66 10.08
C ALA A 166 -12.57 15.84 9.29
N GLY A 167 -12.11 16.12 8.07
CA GLY A 167 -12.67 17.11 7.15
C GLY A 167 -12.37 18.59 7.43
N GLU A 168 -12.04 18.96 8.67
CA GLU A 168 -11.82 20.36 9.07
C GLU A 168 -10.43 20.93 8.71
N ASP A 169 -9.46 20.08 8.37
CA ASP A 169 -8.05 20.45 8.23
C ASP A 169 -7.35 19.60 7.14
N THR A 170 -6.18 20.01 6.66
CA THR A 170 -5.40 19.28 5.63
C THR A 170 -4.13 18.63 6.18
N THR A 171 -3.57 17.68 5.43
CA THR A 171 -2.21 17.19 5.66
C THR A 171 -1.20 18.32 5.55
N LYS A 172 -0.13 18.23 6.34
CA LYS A 172 0.90 19.25 6.53
C LYS A 172 2.25 18.55 6.69
N ALA A 173 3.33 19.14 6.20
CA ALA A 173 4.66 18.56 6.35
C ALA A 173 5.02 18.36 7.83
N MET A 174 5.64 17.23 8.16
CA MET A 174 6.11 16.96 9.51
C MET A 174 7.40 17.72 9.77
N THR A 175 7.35 18.69 10.69
CA THR A 175 8.50 19.49 11.10
C THR A 175 9.34 18.76 12.13
N TYR A 176 10.64 18.69 11.88
CA TYR A 176 11.65 18.13 12.76
C TYR A 176 12.68 19.19 13.15
N GLU A 177 12.80 19.35 14.47
CA GLU A 177 13.75 20.21 15.16
C GLU A 177 14.93 19.37 15.70
N SER A 178 15.72 19.94 16.62
CA SER A 178 16.97 19.36 17.14
C SER A 178 16.90 17.92 17.68
N SER A 179 15.74 17.42 18.13
CA SER A 179 15.61 16.10 18.75
C SER A 179 15.75 14.90 17.80
N LEU A 180 15.61 15.11 16.47
CA LEU A 180 15.84 14.07 15.47
C LEU A 180 17.35 13.80 15.24
N PHE A 181 18.20 14.77 15.55
CA PHE A 181 19.54 14.85 15.01
C PHE A 181 20.61 14.28 15.95
N THR A 182 21.34 13.29 15.44
CA THR A 182 22.45 12.62 16.14
C THR A 182 23.80 13.10 15.58
N ALA A 183 24.90 12.79 16.27
CA ALA A 183 26.24 13.19 15.84
C ALA A 183 26.61 12.58 14.48
N GLY A 184 26.99 13.44 13.52
CA GLY A 184 27.63 13.03 12.28
C GLY A 184 29.09 12.64 12.47
N ASP A 185 29.80 12.45 11.37
CA ASP A 185 31.21 12.05 11.36
C ASP A 185 32.18 13.22 11.70
N ASN A 186 31.65 14.44 11.85
CA ASN A 186 32.36 15.63 12.31
C ASN A 186 31.40 16.63 12.99
N GLU A 187 31.94 17.67 13.63
CA GLU A 187 31.18 18.63 14.44
C GLU A 187 30.07 19.37 13.66
N ASN A 188 30.31 19.66 12.37
CA ASN A 188 29.38 20.38 11.49
C ASN A 188 28.34 19.47 10.80
N GLU A 189 28.47 18.15 10.93
CA GLU A 189 27.52 17.17 10.39
C GLU A 189 26.58 16.65 11.50
N LYS A 190 25.32 16.39 11.14
CA LYS A 190 24.39 15.59 11.93
C LYS A 190 23.73 14.51 11.08
N LYS A 191 23.42 13.38 11.69
CA LYS A 191 22.67 12.26 11.08
C LYS A 191 21.21 12.31 11.53
N PHE A 192 20.29 11.96 10.63
CA PHE A 192 18.86 11.85 10.92
C PHE A 192 18.33 10.45 10.58
N SER A 193 17.20 10.08 11.17
CA SER A 193 16.49 8.82 10.93
C SER A 193 14.99 9.04 11.09
N VAL A 194 14.27 9.19 9.98
CA VAL A 194 12.83 9.47 9.94
C VAL A 194 12.05 8.19 9.67
N GLU A 195 11.19 7.77 10.59
CA GLU A 195 10.25 6.68 10.35
C GLU A 195 8.98 7.20 9.68
N VAL A 196 8.73 6.79 8.43
CA VAL A 196 7.45 6.98 7.74
C VAL A 196 6.54 5.81 8.07
N LYS A 197 5.33 6.10 8.57
CA LYS A 197 4.37 5.08 9.04
C LYS A 197 3.01 5.22 8.37
N PHE A 198 2.57 4.13 7.75
CA PHE A 198 1.22 3.90 7.26
C PHE A 198 0.43 3.11 8.31
N GLY A 199 -0.87 2.95 8.09
CA GLY A 199 -1.74 2.14 8.93
C GLY A 199 -2.89 1.54 8.15
N TRP A 200 -3.79 0.87 8.86
CA TRP A 200 -5.05 0.38 8.31
C TRP A 200 -6.15 1.43 8.39
N GLY A 201 -7.02 1.45 7.40
CA GLY A 201 -8.00 2.52 7.22
C GLY A 201 -9.24 2.37 8.10
N ALA A 202 -10.10 3.39 8.05
CA ALA A 202 -11.30 3.48 8.88
C ALA A 202 -12.30 2.33 8.64
N LEU A 203 -12.28 1.71 7.45
CA LEU A 203 -13.12 0.55 7.09
C LEU A 203 -12.81 -0.70 7.93
N PHE A 204 -11.58 -0.80 8.48
CA PHE A 204 -11.13 -1.88 9.37
C PHE A 204 -10.79 -1.37 10.79
N GLU A 205 -11.23 -0.15 11.13
CA GLU A 205 -11.02 0.47 12.45
C GLU A 205 -9.54 0.49 12.90
N GLY A 206 -8.59 0.56 11.96
CA GLY A 206 -7.15 0.52 12.23
C GLY A 206 -6.55 -0.87 12.44
N ASN A 207 -7.30 -1.96 12.27
CA ASN A 207 -6.83 -3.34 12.37
C ASN A 207 -6.47 -3.94 11.00
N ASN A 208 -5.63 -4.97 10.97
CA ASN A 208 -5.33 -5.72 9.76
C ASN A 208 -6.62 -6.34 9.15
N PRO A 209 -6.86 -6.27 7.83
CA PRO A 209 -8.07 -6.78 7.18
C PRO A 209 -8.32 -8.27 7.41
N GLY A 210 -7.29 -9.10 7.59
CA GLY A 210 -7.43 -10.52 7.94
C GLY A 210 -8.12 -10.69 9.29
N ARG A 211 -7.42 -10.27 10.36
CA ARG A 211 -7.93 -10.19 11.74
C ARG A 211 -9.33 -9.57 11.82
N TYR A 212 -9.51 -8.37 11.25
CA TYR A 212 -10.77 -7.63 11.36
C TYR A 212 -11.94 -8.38 10.72
N LEU A 213 -11.75 -8.96 9.54
CA LEU A 213 -12.80 -9.74 8.88
C LEU A 213 -13.10 -11.05 9.62
N ASP A 214 -12.12 -11.69 10.25
CA ASP A 214 -12.28 -12.88 11.08
C ASP A 214 -12.71 -12.58 12.54
N GLU A 215 -13.16 -11.34 12.81
CA GLU A 215 -13.67 -10.85 14.11
C GLU A 215 -12.62 -10.88 15.24
N GLU A 216 -11.34 -10.70 14.90
CA GLU A 216 -10.21 -10.55 15.82
C GLU A 216 -9.60 -9.14 15.79
N THR A 217 -8.94 -8.78 16.89
CA THR A 217 -8.02 -7.63 16.96
C THR A 217 -6.56 -8.10 16.80
N VAL A 218 -5.62 -7.15 16.62
CA VAL A 218 -4.16 -7.36 16.68
C VAL A 218 -3.69 -8.17 17.91
N ASN A 219 -4.42 -8.07 19.03
CA ASN A 219 -4.11 -8.80 20.27
C ASN A 219 -4.85 -10.16 20.41
N LYS A 220 -5.48 -10.64 19.33
CA LYS A 220 -6.38 -11.82 19.28
C LYS A 220 -7.55 -11.78 20.30
N ASN A 221 -7.87 -10.58 20.82
CA ASN A 221 -9.13 -10.37 21.52
C ASN A 221 -10.27 -10.34 20.50
N LYS A 222 -11.41 -10.94 20.85
CA LYS A 222 -12.62 -10.90 20.02
C LYS A 222 -13.04 -9.45 19.77
N LEU A 223 -13.19 -9.12 18.49
CA LEU A 223 -13.76 -7.87 18.00
C LEU A 223 -15.26 -8.03 17.74
N THR A 224 -15.94 -6.93 17.39
CA THR A 224 -17.27 -6.98 16.77
C THR A 224 -17.33 -5.86 15.74
N VAL A 225 -17.32 -6.23 14.47
CA VAL A 225 -17.37 -5.31 13.33
C VAL A 225 -18.58 -4.38 13.48
N SER A 226 -18.34 -3.06 13.49
CA SER A 226 -19.37 -2.04 13.61
C SER A 226 -20.45 -2.17 12.51
N ALA A 227 -21.70 -1.78 12.81
CA ALA A 227 -22.81 -1.95 11.88
C ALA A 227 -22.61 -1.15 10.58
N GLU A 228 -21.98 0.01 10.70
CA GLU A 228 -21.56 0.90 9.64
C GLU A 228 -20.53 0.24 8.73
N ASN A 229 -19.41 -0.23 9.29
CA ASN A 229 -18.36 -0.87 8.51
C ASN A 229 -18.82 -2.21 7.93
N LYS A 230 -19.63 -3.00 8.66
CA LYS A 230 -20.26 -4.21 8.14
C LYS A 230 -21.13 -3.93 6.90
N LYS A 231 -21.88 -2.82 6.90
CA LYS A 231 -22.68 -2.37 5.75
C LYS A 231 -21.78 -1.93 4.59
N ALA A 232 -20.71 -1.18 4.85
CA ALA A 232 -19.76 -0.75 3.82
C ALA A 232 -19.05 -1.96 3.17
N LEU A 233 -18.53 -2.88 3.99
CA LEU A 233 -17.90 -4.13 3.57
C LEU A 233 -18.85 -5.01 2.73
N LEU A 234 -20.12 -5.13 3.13
CA LEU A 234 -21.13 -5.85 2.33
C LEU A 234 -21.45 -5.14 1.01
N ALA A 235 -21.48 -3.80 0.97
CA ALA A 235 -21.65 -3.07 -0.28
C ALA A 235 -20.46 -3.25 -1.23
N ILE A 236 -19.22 -3.28 -0.70
CA ILE A 236 -18.00 -3.59 -1.45
C ILE A 236 -18.05 -5.03 -1.99
N ALA A 237 -18.43 -6.01 -1.15
CA ALA A 237 -18.57 -7.40 -1.54
C ALA A 237 -19.61 -7.58 -2.66
N ASN A 238 -20.78 -6.94 -2.52
CA ASN A 238 -21.88 -7.03 -3.49
C ASN A 238 -21.58 -6.30 -4.81
N GLY A 239 -20.74 -5.26 -4.79
CA GLY A 239 -20.24 -4.60 -6.00
C GLY A 239 -19.21 -5.41 -6.79
N HIS A 240 -18.51 -6.36 -6.15
CA HIS A 240 -17.37 -7.08 -6.73
C HIS A 240 -17.50 -8.61 -6.59
N LYS A 241 -18.73 -9.12 -6.63
CA LYS A 241 -19.03 -10.55 -6.45
C LYS A 241 -18.31 -11.42 -7.47
N GLY A 242 -17.77 -12.54 -6.99
CA GLY A 242 -17.16 -13.56 -7.85
C GLY A 242 -18.14 -14.13 -8.89
N SER A 243 -17.61 -14.55 -10.03
CA SER A 243 -18.41 -15.10 -11.14
C SER A 243 -19.29 -16.27 -10.68
N GLY A 244 -20.57 -16.24 -11.07
CA GLY A 244 -21.59 -17.22 -10.68
C GLY A 244 -22.40 -16.87 -9.42
N ILE A 245 -22.07 -15.79 -8.70
CA ILE A 245 -22.78 -15.37 -7.48
C ILE A 245 -23.83 -14.30 -7.82
N THR A 246 -25.09 -14.72 -7.93
CA THR A 246 -26.22 -13.86 -8.33
C THR A 246 -26.85 -13.10 -7.16
N GLU A 247 -27.09 -13.77 -6.04
CA GLU A 247 -27.70 -13.19 -4.83
C GLU A 247 -26.73 -12.25 -4.09
N ASP A 248 -27.27 -11.35 -3.26
CA ASP A 248 -26.48 -10.41 -2.46
C ASP A 248 -26.13 -10.99 -1.09
N TYR A 249 -24.91 -10.75 -0.64
CA TYR A 249 -24.44 -11.10 0.68
C TYR A 249 -25.18 -10.28 1.75
N THR A 250 -25.81 -10.97 2.70
CA THR A 250 -26.45 -10.40 3.90
C THR A 250 -25.57 -10.47 5.15
N ALA A 251 -24.46 -11.21 5.09
CA ALA A 251 -23.48 -11.38 6.16
C ALA A 251 -22.08 -11.59 5.58
N LEU A 252 -21.04 -11.33 6.39
CA LEU A 252 -19.62 -11.49 6.02
C LEU A 252 -19.22 -12.97 5.96
N SER A 253 -19.82 -13.71 5.04
CA SER A 253 -19.47 -15.10 4.71
C SER A 253 -18.04 -15.19 4.15
N ALA A 254 -17.47 -16.40 4.10
CA ALA A 254 -16.15 -16.61 3.49
C ALA A 254 -16.06 -16.08 2.04
N PHE A 255 -17.15 -16.19 1.26
CA PHE A 255 -17.21 -15.62 -0.09
C PHE A 255 -17.25 -14.09 -0.09
N ALA A 256 -18.02 -13.47 0.82
CA ALA A 256 -18.04 -12.01 0.97
C ALA A 256 -16.67 -11.47 1.41
N LYS A 257 -16.03 -12.10 2.40
CA LYS A 257 -14.66 -11.78 2.84
C LYS A 257 -13.68 -11.87 1.67
N ARG A 258 -13.68 -13.00 0.95
CA ARG A 258 -12.84 -13.23 -0.24
C ARG A 258 -13.04 -12.14 -1.29
N ASP A 259 -14.27 -11.70 -1.55
CA ASP A 259 -14.57 -10.74 -2.61
C ASP A 259 -14.20 -9.29 -2.21
N ILE A 260 -14.39 -8.91 -0.94
CA ILE A 260 -13.81 -7.67 -0.36
C ILE A 260 -12.29 -7.68 -0.52
N LEU A 261 -11.66 -8.77 -0.08
CA LEU A 261 -10.22 -8.93 -0.12
C LEU A 261 -9.71 -8.87 -1.56
N ASN A 262 -10.35 -9.58 -2.50
CA ASN A 262 -9.98 -9.56 -3.93
C ASN A 262 -10.15 -8.19 -4.60
N TYR A 263 -11.13 -7.38 -4.19
CA TYR A 263 -11.24 -6.00 -4.67
C TYR A 263 -10.05 -5.14 -4.23
N MET A 264 -9.52 -5.35 -3.02
CA MET A 264 -8.52 -4.48 -2.40
C MET A 264 -7.23 -4.27 -3.24
N LYS A 265 -6.59 -5.32 -3.78
CA LYS A 265 -5.47 -5.18 -4.76
C LYS A 265 -5.87 -4.84 -6.19
N THR A 266 -7.15 -4.86 -6.56
CA THR A 266 -7.54 -4.17 -7.82
C THR A 266 -7.36 -2.65 -7.70
N LEU A 267 -7.33 -2.10 -6.47
CA LEU A 267 -6.97 -0.70 -6.22
C LEU A 267 -5.47 -0.44 -6.32
N PHE A 268 -4.66 -1.41 -5.88
CA PHE A 268 -3.19 -1.31 -5.86
C PHE A 268 -2.51 -1.74 -7.18
N GLY A 269 -3.27 -2.34 -8.10
CA GLY A 269 -2.83 -2.63 -9.47
C GLY A 269 -1.85 -3.81 -9.57
N SER A 270 -1.15 -3.88 -10.70
CA SER A 270 -0.09 -4.87 -11.00
C SER A 270 1.27 -4.20 -11.25
N SER A 271 1.45 -2.98 -10.77
CA SER A 271 2.61 -2.13 -10.98
C SER A 271 3.15 -1.68 -9.63
N THR A 272 4.48 -1.67 -9.47
CA THR A 272 5.14 -1.27 -8.22
C THR A 272 4.74 0.14 -7.81
N LEU A 273 3.97 0.26 -6.73
CA LEU A 273 3.52 1.54 -6.16
C LEU A 273 4.73 2.33 -5.66
N LYS A 274 5.15 3.38 -6.38
CA LYS A 274 6.31 4.18 -6.00
C LYS A 274 5.90 5.32 -5.06
N TYR A 275 6.31 5.21 -3.80
CA TYR A 275 6.20 6.27 -2.81
C TYR A 275 7.47 7.13 -2.86
N THR A 276 7.33 8.46 -2.78
CA THR A 276 8.48 9.37 -2.67
C THR A 276 8.44 10.10 -1.33
N VAL A 277 9.40 9.83 -0.43
CA VAL A 277 9.60 10.63 0.78
C VAL A 277 10.42 11.86 0.42
N VAL A 278 9.90 13.05 0.68
CA VAL A 278 10.58 14.32 0.34
C VAL A 278 11.13 14.94 1.62
N ILE A 279 12.45 15.13 1.67
CA ILE A 279 13.18 15.79 2.75
C ILE A 279 13.50 17.23 2.34
N ASN A 280 12.80 18.21 2.91
CA ASN A 280 13.03 19.63 2.65
C ASN A 280 13.71 20.25 3.88
N ALA A 281 14.99 20.59 3.77
CA ALA A 281 15.77 21.21 4.84
C ALA A 281 16.01 22.69 4.52
N GLN A 282 15.61 23.58 5.42
CA GLN A 282 15.60 25.02 5.21
C GLN A 282 16.69 25.69 6.06
N ALA A 283 17.43 26.63 5.47
CA ALA A 283 18.42 27.43 6.19
C ALA A 283 17.79 28.63 6.92
N LYS A 284 18.53 29.19 7.89
CA LYS A 284 18.24 30.45 8.59
C LYS A 284 18.58 31.69 7.75
#